data_AF-F2L396-F1
#
_entry.id   AF-F2L396-F1
#
_cell.length_a   1.000
_cell.length_b   1.000
_cell.length_c   1.000
_cell.angle_alpha   90.00
_cell.angle_beta   90.00
_cell.angle_gamma   90.00
#
_symmetry.space_group_name_H-M   'P 1'
#
loop_
_entity.id
_entity.type
_entity.pdbx_description
1 polymer ?
#
loop_
_entity_poly.entity_id
_entity_poly.type
_entity_poly.pdbx_seq_one_letter_code
_entity_poly.pdbx_strand_id
1 'polypeptide(L)' 'MFVYIMMAYGSALIVLGLIGGEDSLALFGLVLLILSNLHTIASLLRRRRKGRIDEELKSAT' A
#
# COMPACT_ATOMS: atom_id res chain seq x y z
N MET A 1 4.36 8.89 -13.40
CA MET A 1 3.63 10.14 -13.04
C MET A 1 2.29 9.87 -12.40
N PHE A 2 1.42 9.03 -13.00
CA PHE A 2 0.08 8.71 -12.45
C PHE A 2 0.08 8.28 -10.96
N VAL A 3 0.98 7.38 -10.56
CA VAL A 3 1.09 6.90 -9.16
C VAL A 3 1.36 8.05 -8.19
N TYR A 4 2.29 8.95 -8.52
CA TYR A 4 2.63 10.09 -7.66
C TYR A 4 1.47 11.07 -7.50
N ILE A 5 0.70 11.31 -8.57
CA ILE A 5 -0.50 12.15 -8.52
C ILE A 5 -1.54 11.52 -7.60
N MET A 6 -1.81 10.22 -7.76
CA MET A 6 -2.75 9.49 -6.92
C MET A 6 -2.31 9.45 -5.46
N MET A 7 -1.00 9.35 -5.19
CA MET A 7 -0.47 9.40 -3.82
C MET A 7 -0.65 10.78 -3.19
N ALA A 8 -0.36 11.85 -3.91
CA ALA A 8 -0.56 13.20 -3.43
C ALA A 8 -2.05 13.47 -3.14
N TYR A 9 -2.92 13.06 -4.07
CA TYR A 9 -4.37 13.23 -3.93
C TYR A 9 -4.94 12.40 -2.78
N GLY A 10 -4.57 11.12 -2.68
CA GLY A 10 -4.97 10.25 -1.57
C GLY A 10 -4.51 10.78 -0.21
N SER A 11 -3.27 11.28 -0.12
CA SER A 11 -2.75 11.89 1.11
C SER A 11 -3.52 13.16 1.49
N ALA A 12 -3.85 14.02 0.51
CA ALA A 12 -4.64 15.22 0.75
C ALA A 12 -6.06 14.89 1.25
N LEU A 13 -6.70 13.87 0.69
CA LEU A 13 -8.02 13.40 1.11
C LEU A 13 -8.01 12.85 2.54
N ILE A 14 -6.94 12.18 2.96
CA ILE A 14 -6.77 11.73 4.35
C ILE A 14 -6.72 12.94 5.29
N VAL A 15 -5.88 13.92 4.98
CA VAL A 15 -5.74 15.12 5.81
C VAL A 15 -7.06 15.88 5.89
N LEU A 16 -7.74 16.08 4.76
CA LEU A 16 -9.05 16.73 4.71
C LEU A 16 -10.12 15.97 5.47
N GLY A 17 -10.16 14.63 5.33
CA GLY A 17 -11.12 13.79 6.05
C GLY A 17 -10.92 13.87 7.56
N LEU A 18 -9.66 13.84 8.03
CA LEU A 18 -9.35 13.97 9.45
C LEU A 18 -9.68 15.37 10.01
N ILE A 19 -9.39 16.43 9.25
CA ILE A 19 -9.71 17.81 9.66
C ILE A 19 -11.22 18.06 9.65
N GLY A 20 -11.93 17.51 8.66
CA GLY A 20 -13.37 17.66 8.50
C GLY A 20 -14.22 16.73 9.38
N GLY A 21 -13.61 15.75 10.06
CA GLY A 21 -14.34 14.70 10.79
C GLY A 21 -15.10 13.73 9.87
N GLU A 22 -14.70 13.65 8.60
CA GLU A 22 -15.31 12.78 7.60
C GLU A 22 -14.48 11.51 7.42
N ASP A 23 -14.77 10.49 8.22
CA ASP A 23 -14.08 9.19 8.19
C ASP A 23 -14.13 8.54 6.80
N SER A 24 -15.25 8.68 6.09
CA SER A 24 -15.45 8.19 4.73
C SER A 24 -14.39 8.74 3.76
N LEU A 25 -14.06 10.03 3.89
CA LEU A 25 -13.11 10.72 3.03
C LEU A 25 -11.67 10.25 3.34
N ALA A 26 -11.37 10.08 4.62
CA ALA A 26 -10.08 9.55 5.06
C ALA A 26 -9.87 8.10 4.60
N LEU A 27 -10.88 7.25 4.75
CA LEU A 27 -10.84 5.87 4.25
C LEU A 27 -10.69 5.81 2.73
N PHE A 28 -11.38 6.69 2.01
CA PHE A 28 -11.26 6.76 0.55
C PHE A 28 -9.84 7.15 0.11
N GLY A 29 -9.23 8.14 0.76
CA GLY A 29 -7.83 8.51 0.55
C GLY A 29 -6.86 7.37 0.83
N LEU A 30 -7.12 6.57 1.88
CA LEU A 30 -6.32 5.38 2.21
C LEU A 30 -6.44 4.30 1.13
N VAL A 31 -7.65 4.03 0.63
CA VAL A 31 -7.87 3.08 -0.48
C VAL A 31 -7.12 3.52 -1.73
N LEU A 32 -7.17 4.82 -2.08
CA LEU A 32 -6.41 5.38 -3.20
C LEU A 32 -4.90 5.18 -3.05
N LEU A 33 -4.36 5.35 -1.83
CA LEU A 33 -2.95 5.08 -1.54
C LEU A 33 -2.59 3.61 -1.74
N ILE A 34 -3.44 2.68 -1.29
CA ILE A 34 -3.21 1.25 -1.48
C ILE A 34 -3.24 0.89 -2.96
N LEU A 35 -4.25 1.36 -3.70
CA LEU A 35 -4.39 1.06 -5.13
C LEU A 35 -3.24 1.63 -5.95
N SER A 36 -2.83 2.87 -5.69
CA SER A 36 -1.69 3.50 -6.37
C SER A 36 -0.37 2.77 -6.13
N ASN A 37 -0.24 2.08 -5.00
CA ASN A 37 0.96 1.33 -4.62
C ASN A 37 0.82 -0.19 -4.77
N LEU A 38 -0.26 -0.68 -5.40
CA LEU A 38 -0.54 -2.10 -5.49
C LEU A 38 0.59 -2.88 -6.17
N HIS A 39 1.24 -2.30 -7.17
CA HIS A 39 2.41 -2.89 -7.82
C HIS A 39 3.59 -3.08 -6.86
N THR A 40 3.88 -2.07 -6.03
CA THR A 40 4.93 -2.13 -5.01
C THR A 40 4.59 -3.18 -3.95
N ILE A 41 3.34 -3.19 -3.48
CA ILE A 41 2.83 -4.16 -2.51
C ILE A 41 2.95 -5.58 -3.06
N ALA A 42 2.55 -5.82 -4.32
CA ALA A 42 2.64 -7.12 -4.98
C ALA A 42 4.10 -7.60 -5.12
N SER A 43 5.02 -6.71 -5.50
CA SER A 43 6.46 -7.00 -5.54
C SER A 43 7.00 -7.38 -4.16
N LEU A 44 6.60 -6.64 -3.12
CA LEU A 44 7.01 -6.88 -1.74
C LEU A 44 6.47 -8.22 -1.21
N LEU A 45 5.21 -8.55 -1.53
CA LEU A 45 4.58 -9.83 -1.21
C LEU A 45 5.32 -10.99 -1.88
N ARG A 46 5.69 -10.83 -3.16
CA ARG A 46 6.43 -11.85 -3.93
C ARG A 46 7.83 -12.08 -3.36
N ARG A 47 8.52 -11.02 -2.91
CA ARG A 47 9.83 -11.14 -2.23
C ARG A 47 9.73 -11.87 -0.90
N ARG A 48 8.73 -11.54 -0.07
CA ARG A 48 8.50 -12.25 1.20
C ARG A 48 8.17 -13.73 0.98
N ARG A 49 7.38 -14.04 -0.04
CA ARG A 49 7.06 -15.44 -0.39
C ARG A 49 8.31 -16.20 -0.83
N LYS A 50 9.20 -15.59 -1.62
CA LYS A 50 10.45 -16.21 -2.05
C LYS A 50 11.42 -16.47 -0.89
N GLY A 51 11.62 -15.48 -0.02
CA GLY A 51 12.51 -15.63 1.15
C GLY A 51 12.08 -16.76 2.10
N ARG A 52 10.76 -16.94 2.27
CA ARG A 52 10.23 -18.03 3.11
C ARG A 52 10.47 -19.42 2.52
N ILE A 53 10.38 -19.56 1.20
CA ILE A 53 10.65 -20.84 0.50
C ILE A 53 12.15 -21.19 0.57
N ASP A 54 13.02 -20.20 0.40
CA ASP A 54 14.47 -20.39 0.49
C ASP A 54 14.92 -20.75 1.93
N GLU A 55 14.27 -20.20 2.96
CA GLU A 55 14.49 -20.59 4.36
C GLU A 55 14.01 -22.02 4.67
N GLU A 56 12.83 -22.42 4.17
CA GLU A 56 12.32 -23.78 4.35
C GLU A 56 13.25 -24.82 3.71
N LEU A 57 13.75 -24.58 2.49
CA LEU A 57 14.72 -25.47 1.85
C LEU A 57 16.03 -25.58 2.64
N LYS A 58 16.54 -24.47 3.18
CA LYS A 58 17.80 -24.45 3.93
C LYS A 58 17.70 -25.13 5.29
N SER A 59 16.51 -25.17 5.91
CA SER A 59 16.26 -25.90 7.16
C SER A 59 16.10 -27.41 6.98
N ALA A 60 15.84 -27.86 5.74
CA ALA A 60 15.59 -29.25 5.39
C ALA A 60 16.82 -29.99 4.83
N THR A 61 17.98 -29.33 4.73
CA THR A 61 19.27 -29.90 4.27
C THR A 61 20.29 -29.86 5.38
#